data_AF-A0A2T4NUY8-F1
#
_entry.id   AF-A0A2T4NUY8-F1
#
_cell.length_a   1.000
_cell.length_b   1.000
_cell.length_c   1.000
_cell.angle_alpha   90.00
_cell.angle_beta   90.00
_cell.angle_gamma   90.00
#
_symmetry.space_group_name_H-M   'P 1'
#
loop_
_entity.id
_entity.type
_entity.pdbx_description
1 polymer ?
#
loop_
_entity_poly.entity_id
_entity_poly.type
_entity_poly.pdbx_seq_one_letter_code
_entity_poly.pdbx_strand_id
1 'polypeptide(L)'
;MPKAYPETGRVRQEWRRFPGNAILIKQGGKAHVPGACDHMTEDEVRPPKWGWILDPSPGDWDRISEGSPAVATGGNAQLQATSRCMTCMGTLGS
;
A
#
# COMPACT_ATOMS: atom_id res chain seq x y z
N MET A 1 -32.28 28.16 9.04
CA MET A 1 -31.37 27.64 7.99
C MET A 1 -30.31 26.77 8.64
N PRO A 2 -30.27 25.44 8.44
CA PRO A 2 -29.15 24.65 8.92
C PRO A 2 -28.02 24.70 7.86
N LYS A 3 -26.84 25.20 8.26
CA LYS A 3 -25.61 25.06 7.48
C LYS A 3 -25.21 23.59 7.51
N ALA A 4 -25.38 22.89 6.39
CA ALA A 4 -24.79 21.58 6.19
C ALA A 4 -23.26 21.72 6.25
N TYR A 5 -22.66 21.13 7.28
CA TYR A 5 -21.23 20.87 7.28
C TYR A 5 -21.01 19.83 6.17
N PRO A 6 -20.17 20.08 5.16
CA PRO A 6 -19.72 19.00 4.31
C PRO A 6 -18.96 18.06 5.24
N GLU A 7 -19.56 16.91 5.46
CA GLU A 7 -18.90 15.67 5.83
C GLU A 7 -17.55 15.66 5.12
N THR A 8 -16.49 15.97 5.89
CA THR A 8 -15.10 15.85 5.49
C THR A 8 -14.84 14.35 5.37
N GLY A 9 -15.46 13.71 4.37
CA GLY A 9 -15.12 12.40 3.91
C GLY A 9 -13.62 12.45 3.69
N ARG A 10 -12.90 11.65 4.47
CA ARG A 10 -11.44 11.48 4.39
C ARG A 10 -11.07 11.67 2.93
N VAL A 11 -10.35 12.74 2.61
CA VAL A 11 -9.87 12.98 1.25
C VAL A 11 -9.04 11.74 0.95
N ARG A 12 -9.64 10.74 0.29
CA ARG A 12 -8.92 9.56 -0.16
C ARG A 12 -7.88 10.16 -1.06
N GLN A 13 -6.63 10.17 -0.62
CA GLN A 13 -5.53 10.62 -1.47
C GLN A 13 -5.70 9.90 -2.80
N GLU A 14 -5.75 10.66 -3.89
CA GLU A 14 -5.98 10.08 -5.20
C GLU A 14 -4.72 9.31 -5.60
N TRP A 15 -4.75 7.99 -5.42
CA TRP A 15 -3.74 7.08 -5.92
C TRP A 15 -3.94 6.93 -7.43
N ARG A 16 -3.31 7.80 -8.22
CA ARG A 16 -3.43 7.85 -9.68
C ARG A 16 -2.35 7.03 -10.40
N ARG A 17 -1.19 6.87 -9.77
CA ARG A 17 -0.03 6.15 -10.31
C ARG A 17 -0.02 4.68 -9.97
N PHE A 18 -0.67 4.30 -8.88
CA PHE A 18 -0.69 2.92 -8.40
C PHE A 18 -2.11 2.38 -8.42
N PRO A 19 -2.34 1.20 -9.03
CA PRO A 19 -3.66 0.59 -9.01
C PRO A 19 -4.00 0.15 -7.58
N GLY A 20 -5.29 0.13 -7.22
CA GLY A 20 -5.74 -0.14 -5.85
C GLY A 20 -5.39 -1.53 -5.31
N ASN A 21 -4.97 -2.46 -6.17
CA ASN A 21 -4.48 -3.79 -5.81
C ASN A 21 -2.95 -3.88 -5.77
N ALA A 22 -2.20 -2.83 -6.11
CA ALA A 22 -0.74 -2.88 -6.06
C ALA A 22 -0.23 -3.12 -4.64
N ILE A 23 0.94 -3.74 -4.53
CA ILE A 23 1.64 -3.94 -3.27
C ILE A 23 2.83 -2.99 -3.26
N LEU A 24 2.81 -2.04 -2.33
CA LEU A 24 3.88 -1.07 -2.12
C LEU A 24 4.78 -1.55 -0.99
N ILE A 25 6.08 -1.59 -1.23
CA ILE A 25 7.08 -2.16 -0.34
C ILE A 25 7.96 -1.03 0.17
N LYS A 26 7.88 -0.75 1.46
CA LYS A 26 8.74 0.24 2.12
C LYS A 26 10.10 -0.37 2.45
N GLN A 27 11.15 0.44 2.39
CA GLN A 27 12.42 0.14 3.04
C GLN A 27 12.18 -0.22 4.51
N GLY A 28 12.59 -1.44 4.89
CA GLY A 28 12.25 -2.07 6.18
C GLY A 28 11.29 -3.27 6.06
N GLY A 29 10.85 -3.61 4.86
CA GLY A 29 10.16 -4.86 4.56
C GLY A 29 8.69 -4.90 4.96
N LYS A 30 8.04 -3.74 5.03
CA LYS A 30 6.60 -3.63 5.28
C LYS A 30 5.85 -3.38 3.97
N ALA A 31 4.82 -4.20 3.72
CA ALA A 31 3.91 -4.06 2.60
C ALA A 31 2.71 -3.17 2.93
N HIS A 32 2.30 -2.39 1.96
CA HIS A 32 1.15 -1.49 2.00
C HIS A 32 0.35 -1.60 0.71
N VAL A 33 -0.93 -1.20 0.77
CA VAL A 33 -1.80 -1.12 -0.40
C VAL A 33 -2.24 0.34 -0.60
N PRO A 34 -2.18 0.86 -1.83
CA PRO A 34 -2.64 2.21 -2.17
C PRO A 34 -4.02 2.53 -1.60
N GLY A 35 -4.10 3.54 -0.74
CA GLY A 35 -5.37 4.05 -0.21
C GLY A 35 -6.02 3.18 0.87
N ALA A 36 -5.40 2.08 1.28
CA ALA A 36 -5.88 1.24 2.38
C ALA A 36 -5.47 1.76 3.76
N CYS A 37 -4.41 2.57 3.85
CA CYS A 37 -3.99 3.25 5.06
C CYS A 37 -3.49 4.67 4.77
N ASP A 38 -3.57 5.55 5.77
CA ASP A 38 -3.14 6.95 5.69
C ASP A 38 -1.67 7.17 6.14
N HIS A 39 -0.88 6.10 6.29
CA HIS A 39 0.51 6.19 6.77
C HIS A 39 1.51 6.68 5.71
N MET A 40 1.07 6.78 4.47
CA MET A 40 1.90 7.08 3.31
C MET A 40 1.06 7.76 2.25
N THR A 41 1.71 8.61 1.48
CA THR A 41 1.12 9.34 0.36
C THR A 41 1.69 8.84 -0.97
N GLU A 42 0.98 9.08 -2.09
CA GLU A 42 1.51 8.72 -3.41
C GLU A 42 2.86 9.41 -3.71
N ASP A 43 3.06 10.65 -3.24
CA ASP A 43 4.30 11.41 -3.46
C ASP A 43 5.51 10.80 -2.74
N GLU A 44 5.28 10.20 -1.57
CA GLU A 44 6.32 9.52 -0.78
C GLU A 44 6.78 8.21 -1.41
N VAL A 45 5.95 7.57 -2.23
CA VAL A 45 6.21 6.26 -2.84
C VAL A 45 7.14 6.42 -4.03
N ARG A 46 8.42 6.62 -3.71
CA ARG A 46 9.49 6.81 -4.69
C ARG A 46 10.74 5.97 -4.37
N PRO A 47 11.46 5.49 -5.40
CA PRO A 47 12.76 4.86 -5.19
C PRO A 47 13.78 5.87 -4.65
N PRO A 48 14.83 5.42 -3.95
CA PRO A 48 15.15 4.03 -3.61
C PRO A 48 14.45 3.54 -2.34
N LYS A 49 13.69 4.40 -1.64
CA LYS A 49 13.05 4.06 -0.36
C LYS A 49 11.83 3.15 -0.52
N TRP A 50 11.26 3.09 -1.71
CA TRP A 50 10.10 2.28 -2.04
C TRP A 50 10.32 1.43 -3.29
N GLY A 51 9.74 0.24 -3.24
CA GLY A 51 9.53 -0.64 -4.37
C GLY A 51 8.05 -0.99 -4.45
N TRP A 52 7.62 -1.61 -5.54
CA TRP A 52 6.22 -1.96 -5.73
C TRP A 52 6.03 -3.16 -6.66
N ILE A 53 4.86 -3.75 -6.58
CA ILE A 53 4.33 -4.77 -7.48
C ILE A 53 3.00 -4.22 -8.00
N LEU A 54 2.94 -3.84 -9.28
CA LEU A 54 1.74 -3.22 -9.87
C LEU A 54 0.64 -4.23 -10.20
N ASP A 55 1.02 -5.45 -10.54
CA ASP A 55 0.11 -6.54 -10.91
C ASP A 55 0.41 -7.78 -10.04
N PRO A 56 0.04 -7.78 -8.76
CA PRO A 56 0.20 -8.95 -7.90
C PRO A 56 -0.88 -9.99 -8.19
N SER A 57 -0.53 -11.26 -8.03
CA SER A 57 -1.49 -12.35 -8.15
C SER A 57 -2.52 -12.30 -7.01
N PRO A 58 -3.74 -12.81 -7.24
CA PRO A 58 -4.73 -12.94 -6.18
C PRO A 58 -4.16 -13.75 -5.01
N GLY A 59 -4.17 -13.17 -3.81
CA GLY A 59 -3.62 -13.79 -2.60
C GLY A 59 -2.13 -13.53 -2.35
N ASP A 60 -1.40 -12.84 -3.24
CA ASP A 60 -0.01 -12.44 -2.96
C ASP A 60 0.07 -11.58 -1.71
N TRP A 61 -0.86 -10.63 -1.55
CA TRP A 61 -0.96 -9.82 -0.33
C TRP A 61 -1.06 -10.70 0.91
N ASP A 62 -1.96 -11.68 0.92
CA ASP A 62 -2.20 -12.51 2.11
C ASP A 62 -1.01 -13.42 2.45
N ARG A 63 -0.28 -13.88 1.43
CA ARG A 63 0.92 -14.72 1.60
C ARG A 63 2.11 -13.98 2.22
N ILE A 64 2.12 -12.65 2.19
CA ILE A 64 3.24 -11.85 2.72
C ILE A 64 3.47 -12.16 4.19
N SER A 65 4.62 -12.77 4.43
CA SER A 65 5.11 -13.24 5.72
C SER A 65 6.62 -13.40 5.67
N GLU A 66 7.26 -13.64 6.82
CA GLU A 66 8.70 -13.86 6.87
C GLU A 66 9.13 -15.11 6.08
N GLY A 67 8.28 -16.14 6.00
CA GLY A 67 8.52 -17.35 5.22
C GLY A 67 8.18 -17.23 3.73
N SER A 68 7.44 -16.20 3.33
CA SER A 68 7.05 -15.96 1.94
C SER A 68 7.07 -14.46 1.66
N PRO A 69 8.26 -13.86 1.49
CA PRO A 69 8.39 -12.44 1.23
C PRO A 69 7.92 -12.08 -0.18
N ALA A 70 7.27 -10.93 -0.33
CA ALA A 70 6.95 -10.34 -1.62
C ALA A 70 8.10 -9.46 -2.10
N VAL A 71 8.61 -9.72 -3.30
CA VAL A 71 9.73 -8.96 -3.89
C VAL A 71 9.21 -7.88 -4.82
N ALA A 72 9.72 -6.66 -4.70
CA ALA A 72 9.35 -5.56 -5.58
C ALA A 72 9.79 -5.85 -7.02
N THR A 73 8.91 -5.58 -7.98
CA THR A 73 9.20 -5.70 -9.41
C THR A 73 9.45 -4.35 -10.09
N GLY A 74 9.07 -3.25 -9.43
CA GLY A 74 9.32 -1.88 -9.90
C GLY A 74 9.76 -0.94 -8.77
N GLY A 75 10.26 0.24 -9.16
CA GLY A 75 10.85 1.20 -8.22
C GLY A 75 12.21 0.69 -7.75
N ASN A 76 12.36 0.40 -6.46
CA ASN A 76 13.50 -0.34 -5.94
C ASN A 76 13.19 -1.85 -5.89
N ALA A 77 13.59 -2.57 -6.94
CA ALA A 77 13.42 -4.02 -7.07
C ALA A 77 14.30 -4.85 -6.11
N GLN A 78 15.18 -4.21 -5.32
CA GLN A 78 15.95 -4.89 -4.27
C GLN A 78 15.19 -4.99 -2.94
N LEU A 79 14.02 -4.35 -2.84
CA LEU A 79 13.20 -4.41 -1.64
C LEU A 79 12.29 -5.63 -1.64
N GLN A 80 12.15 -6.22 -0.46
CA GLN A 80 11.25 -7.33 -0.21
C GLN A 80 10.42 -7.03 1.05
N ALA A 81 9.12 -7.34 1.02
CA ALA A 81 8.25 -7.26 2.17
C ALA A 81 8.08 -8.61 2.83
N THR A 82 8.35 -8.68 4.12
CA THR A 82 8.17 -9.87 4.98
C THR A 82 6.96 -9.72 5.90
N SER A 83 6.32 -8.56 5.92
CA SER A 83 5.19 -8.29 6.79
C SER A 83 4.22 -7.28 6.18
N ARG A 84 2.94 -7.44 6.48
CA ARG A 84 1.89 -6.51 6.06
C ARG A 84 1.71 -5.36 7.05
N CYS A 85 1.22 -4.23 6.56
CA CYS A 85 0.74 -3.16 7.42
C CYS A 85 -0.58 -3.59 8.10
N MET A 86 -0.64 -3.52 9.43
CA MET A 86 -1.82 -3.91 10.21
C MET A 86 -3.05 -3.09 9.84
N THR A 87 -2.90 -1.79 9.57
CA THR A 87 -4.01 -0.95 9.12
C THR A 87 -4.53 -1.38 7.75
N CYS A 88 -3.65 -1.71 6.80
CA CYS A 88 -4.08 -2.23 5.50
C CYS A 88 -4.81 -3.56 5.65
N MET A 89 -4.35 -4.46 6.52
CA MET A 89 -5.04 -5.73 6.79
C MET A 89 -6.46 -5.50 7.34
N GLY A 90 -6.63 -4.57 8.28
CA GLY A 90 -7.95 -4.23 8.81
C GLY A 90 -8.89 -3.61 7.77
N THR A 91 -8.36 -2.81 6.85
CA THR A 91 -9.16 -2.15 5.80
C THR A 91 -9.52 -3.08 4.64
N LEU A 92 -8.62 -3.95 4.21
CA LEU A 92 -8.81 -4.83 3.05
C LEU A 92 -9.68 -6.06 3.36
N GLY A 93 -9.89 -6.37 4.64
CA GLY A 93 -10.48 -7.64 5.04
C GLY A 93 -9.49 -8.79 4.86
N SER A 94 -9.64 -9.83 5.67
CA SER A 94 -8.90 -11.10 5.52
C SER A 94 -9.45 -11.90 4.34
#